data_AF-A0A354GJC6-F1
#
_entry.id   AF-A0A354GJC6-F1
#
_cell.length_a   1.000
_cell.length_b   1.000
_cell.length_c   1.000
_cell.angle_alpha   90.00
_cell.angle_beta   90.00
_cell.angle_gamma   90.00
#
_symmetry.space_group_name_H-M   'P 1'
#
loop_
_entity.id
_entity.type
_entity.pdbx_description
1 polymer ?
#
loop_
_entity_poly.entity_id
_entity_poly.type
_entity_poly.pdbx_seq_one_letter_code
_entity_poly.pdbx_strand_id
1 'polypeptide(L)'
;MKALYGKSVDEIVLSNKEAFLADYKVIGYTRGLGYNYKAPNNELWNTNNVSGVQKRIARLLGIQDYSRRNVSESAVNILKVNGNGDTNYTWELEDKNGERLLYSNEQFQIEYVASSTLYTAIFNFIQIDAEELENIFEQPITNDQLLGYIKIKKNGTEYSFEIIDNLEETNVIAISAKTFGNIEELKEGVLATLDYLKYEFSEEGIFLVENILLKPSLNGIKINKNAGIGCMAIESTFIVGGGNGGRTYPLIGEEAFMHGCDGENCEEAVFDPYSYRVTIVLPGYSYRFSDPDFRRYAEAVIRQELPAHVMAKICWVGDRQSETENAKNNLDNFETSYKRFIENKAFGTSEKLTESTIELITSMDNLYNIYRPGRLLDCSAEGRETLDGKIILGQSNL
;
A
#
# COMPACT_ATOMS: atom_id res chain seq x y z
N MET A 1 17.05 3.20 5.02
CA MET A 1 17.40 1.76 5.14
C MET A 1 17.88 1.40 6.55
N LYS A 2 18.96 1.98 7.11
CA LYS A 2 19.36 1.68 8.51
C LYS A 2 18.25 1.93 9.54
N ALA A 3 17.47 2.99 9.38
CA ALA A 3 16.32 3.28 10.24
C ALA A 3 15.18 2.24 10.15
N LEU A 4 15.12 1.44 9.07
CA LEU A 4 14.03 0.48 8.83
C LEU A 4 14.40 -0.97 9.15
N TYR A 5 15.69 -1.31 9.14
CA TYR A 5 16.14 -2.70 9.31
C TYR A 5 17.24 -2.87 10.35
N GLY A 6 17.74 -1.77 10.95
CA GLY A 6 18.73 -1.79 12.03
C GLY A 6 19.98 -2.59 11.68
N LYS A 7 20.23 -3.68 12.41
CA LYS A 7 21.37 -4.59 12.16
C LYS A 7 21.23 -5.44 10.89
N SER A 8 20.01 -5.79 10.51
CA SER A 8 19.75 -6.70 9.37
C SER A 8 19.71 -6.00 8.02
N VAL A 9 20.20 -4.75 7.94
CA VAL A 9 20.23 -3.96 6.70
C VAL A 9 21.02 -4.67 5.62
N ASP A 10 22.19 -5.20 5.95
CA ASP A 10 23.09 -5.79 4.96
C ASP A 10 22.48 -7.08 4.37
N GLU A 11 21.88 -7.91 5.23
CA GLU A 11 21.12 -9.12 4.86
C GLU A 11 19.96 -8.78 3.90
N ILE A 12 19.09 -7.85 4.30
CA ILE A 12 17.92 -7.47 3.49
C ILE A 12 18.32 -6.78 2.19
N VAL A 13 19.36 -5.93 2.21
CA VAL A 13 19.87 -5.29 1.00
C VAL A 13 20.50 -6.30 0.05
N LEU A 14 21.19 -7.31 0.57
CA LEU A 14 21.76 -8.39 -0.24
C LEU A 14 20.65 -9.20 -0.91
N SER A 15 19.65 -9.65 -0.14
CA SER A 15 18.48 -10.37 -0.68
C SER A 15 17.75 -9.57 -1.77
N ASN A 16 17.50 -8.27 -1.54
CA ASN A 16 16.88 -7.40 -2.55
C ASN A 16 17.73 -7.26 -3.83
N LYS A 17 19.06 -7.21 -3.70
CA LYS A 17 19.97 -7.17 -4.86
C LYS A 17 19.97 -8.50 -5.61
N GLU A 18 19.95 -9.62 -4.91
CA GLU A 18 19.83 -10.94 -5.53
C GLU A 18 18.54 -11.06 -6.33
N ALA A 19 17.41 -10.65 -5.75
CA ALA A 19 16.11 -10.62 -6.45
C ALA A 19 16.13 -9.69 -7.68
N PHE A 20 16.74 -8.50 -7.57
CA PHE A 20 16.91 -7.58 -8.70
C PHE A 20 17.77 -8.20 -9.82
N LEU A 21 18.87 -8.85 -9.47
CA LEU A 21 19.77 -9.48 -10.43
C LEU A 21 19.15 -10.71 -11.10
N ALA A 22 18.41 -11.52 -10.34
CA ALA A 22 17.66 -12.66 -10.87
C ALA A 22 16.65 -12.23 -11.93
N ASP A 23 15.93 -11.13 -11.66
CA ASP A 23 14.93 -10.58 -12.58
C ASP A 23 15.52 -9.63 -13.65
N TYR A 24 16.83 -9.35 -13.61
CA TYR A 24 17.48 -8.30 -14.41
C TYR A 24 17.17 -8.41 -15.91
N LYS A 25 17.19 -9.63 -16.44
CA LYS A 25 16.84 -9.88 -17.85
C LYS A 25 15.43 -9.36 -18.14
N VAL A 26 14.45 -9.79 -17.34
CA VAL A 26 13.03 -9.43 -17.51
C VAL A 26 12.81 -7.93 -17.32
N ILE A 27 13.25 -7.36 -16.20
CA ILE A 27 13.04 -5.93 -15.91
C ILE A 27 13.84 -5.01 -16.85
N GLY A 28 14.92 -5.50 -17.45
CA GLY A 28 15.72 -4.77 -18.42
C GLY A 28 15.03 -4.64 -19.77
N TYR A 29 14.65 -5.76 -20.39
CA TYR A 29 14.04 -5.71 -21.73
C TYR A 29 12.58 -5.26 -21.70
N THR A 30 11.84 -5.52 -20.61
CA THR A 30 10.41 -5.15 -20.51
C THR A 30 10.19 -3.71 -20.06
N ARG A 31 11.22 -2.95 -19.69
CA ARG A 31 11.09 -1.63 -19.01
C ARG A 31 10.10 -0.66 -19.67
N GLY A 32 9.98 -0.66 -20.99
CA GLY A 32 9.07 0.20 -21.76
C GLY A 32 7.79 -0.49 -22.24
N LEU A 33 7.54 -1.73 -21.82
CA LEU A 33 6.37 -2.51 -22.20
C LEU A 33 5.23 -2.28 -21.19
N GLY A 34 4.05 -1.99 -21.71
CA GLY A 34 2.80 -2.05 -20.95
C GLY A 34 2.41 -3.49 -20.60
N TYR A 35 1.40 -3.64 -19.77
CA TYR A 35 0.82 -4.96 -19.46
C TYR A 35 -0.08 -5.46 -20.60
N ASN A 36 -0.32 -6.77 -20.65
CA ASN A 36 -1.20 -7.36 -21.64
C ASN A 36 -2.67 -7.23 -21.19
N TYR A 37 -3.34 -6.16 -21.62
CA TYR A 37 -4.76 -5.93 -21.35
C TYR A 37 -5.72 -6.86 -22.13
N LYS A 38 -5.20 -7.75 -22.98
CA LYS A 38 -5.98 -8.80 -23.69
C LYS A 38 -5.67 -10.21 -23.18
N ALA A 39 -4.98 -10.34 -22.05
CA ALA A 39 -4.69 -11.63 -21.45
C ALA A 39 -5.99 -12.34 -21.05
N PRO A 40 -6.03 -13.69 -21.04
CA PRO A 40 -7.18 -14.46 -20.57
C PRO A 40 -7.56 -14.07 -19.13
N ASN A 41 -8.82 -14.28 -18.75
CA ASN A 41 -9.36 -13.76 -17.49
C ASN A 41 -8.57 -14.19 -16.23
N ASN A 42 -8.01 -15.41 -16.25
CA ASN A 42 -7.16 -15.95 -15.19
C ASN A 42 -5.73 -15.34 -15.14
N GLU A 43 -5.38 -14.48 -16.09
CA GLU A 43 -4.08 -13.80 -16.21
C GLU A 43 -4.18 -12.27 -16.02
N LEU A 44 -5.30 -11.77 -15.48
CA LEU A 44 -5.53 -10.33 -15.28
C LEU A 44 -5.25 -9.88 -13.84
N TRP A 45 -5.68 -10.66 -12.85
CA TRP A 45 -5.57 -10.37 -11.42
C TRP A 45 -4.90 -11.53 -10.68
N ASN A 46 -4.23 -11.25 -9.57
CA ASN A 46 -3.32 -12.16 -8.85
C ASN A 46 -2.21 -12.71 -9.76
N THR A 47 -1.66 -11.87 -10.65
CA THR A 47 -0.69 -12.29 -11.67
C THR A 47 0.45 -11.29 -11.87
N ASN A 48 1.51 -11.75 -12.54
CA ASN A 48 2.65 -10.93 -12.96
C ASN A 48 2.42 -10.15 -14.28
N ASN A 49 1.16 -10.06 -14.73
CA ASN A 49 0.75 -9.29 -15.90
C ASN A 49 0.66 -7.79 -15.57
N VAL A 50 1.81 -7.21 -15.26
CA VAL A 50 2.00 -5.80 -14.90
C VAL A 50 3.02 -5.15 -15.84
N SER A 51 3.03 -3.82 -15.93
CA SER A 51 3.93 -3.09 -16.83
C SER A 51 5.39 -3.32 -16.42
N GLY A 52 6.32 -3.28 -17.38
CA GLY A 52 7.73 -3.54 -17.07
C GLY A 52 8.35 -2.46 -16.18
N VAL A 53 7.89 -1.21 -16.30
CA VAL A 53 8.29 -0.13 -15.38
C VAL A 53 7.83 -0.42 -13.95
N GLN A 54 6.62 -0.98 -13.76
CA GLN A 54 6.13 -1.39 -12.44
C GLN A 54 7.02 -2.49 -11.83
N LYS A 55 7.39 -3.52 -12.61
CA LYS A 55 8.30 -4.58 -12.15
C LYS A 55 9.65 -4.02 -11.72
N ARG A 56 10.19 -3.10 -12.52
CA ARG A 56 11.49 -2.49 -12.29
C ARG A 56 11.49 -1.59 -11.05
N ILE A 57 10.50 -0.72 -10.91
CA ILE A 57 10.30 0.10 -9.71
C ILE A 57 10.18 -0.80 -8.49
N ALA A 58 9.35 -1.84 -8.53
CA ALA A 58 9.18 -2.76 -7.42
C ALA A 58 10.51 -3.38 -6.97
N ARG A 59 11.34 -3.87 -7.90
CA ARG A 59 12.66 -4.42 -7.56
C ARG A 59 13.65 -3.38 -7.03
N LEU A 60 13.63 -2.14 -7.53
CA LEU A 60 14.49 -1.06 -7.02
C LEU A 60 14.09 -0.59 -5.60
N LEU A 61 12.80 -0.69 -5.27
CA LEU A 61 12.28 -0.41 -3.94
C LEU A 61 12.39 -1.60 -2.98
N GLY A 62 12.78 -2.77 -3.47
CA GLY A 62 12.80 -4.00 -2.67
C GLY A 62 11.40 -4.48 -2.30
N ILE A 63 10.41 -4.27 -3.17
CA ILE A 63 9.08 -4.89 -3.04
C ILE A 63 9.21 -6.36 -3.49
N GLN A 64 8.86 -7.29 -2.61
CA GLN A 64 9.01 -8.73 -2.85
C GLN A 64 8.03 -9.24 -3.91
N ASP A 65 6.75 -8.86 -3.79
CA ASP A 65 5.70 -9.24 -4.71
C ASP A 65 5.14 -8.04 -5.49
N TYR A 66 5.48 -7.98 -6.77
CA TYR A 66 4.98 -6.96 -7.71
C TYR A 66 3.74 -7.40 -8.48
N SER A 67 3.19 -8.57 -8.19
CA SER A 67 1.97 -9.07 -8.82
C SER A 67 0.81 -8.10 -8.58
N ARG A 68 -0.08 -7.98 -9.57
CA ARG A 68 -1.33 -7.23 -9.40
C ARG A 68 -2.26 -8.08 -8.54
N ARG A 69 -2.41 -7.74 -7.27
CA ARG A 69 -3.24 -8.43 -6.28
C ARG A 69 -3.90 -7.42 -5.35
N ASN A 70 -4.81 -7.87 -4.50
CA ASN A 70 -5.30 -7.07 -3.40
C ASN A 70 -4.18 -6.88 -2.38
N VAL A 71 -3.88 -5.62 -2.05
CA VAL A 71 -2.98 -5.29 -0.93
C VAL A 71 -3.74 -4.59 0.20
N SER A 72 -5.00 -4.21 -0.02
CA SER A 72 -5.92 -3.71 1.02
C SER A 72 -6.15 -4.72 2.15
N GLU A 73 -6.07 -6.01 1.84
CA GLU A 73 -6.09 -7.11 2.79
C GLU A 73 -4.73 -7.20 3.49
N SER A 74 -4.74 -6.96 4.79
CA SER A 74 -3.55 -6.85 5.64
C SER A 74 -3.49 -8.07 6.56
N ALA A 75 -2.30 -8.67 6.73
CA ALA A 75 -2.08 -9.72 7.73
C ALA A 75 -2.11 -9.17 9.17
N VAL A 76 -2.21 -7.86 9.33
CA VAL A 76 -2.34 -7.20 10.63
C VAL A 76 -3.73 -6.61 10.76
N ASN A 77 -4.37 -6.90 11.89
CA ASN A 77 -5.64 -6.31 12.27
C ASN A 77 -5.46 -5.33 13.43
N ILE A 78 -6.07 -4.16 13.32
CA ILE A 78 -6.18 -3.22 14.44
C ILE A 78 -7.58 -3.35 15.02
N LEU A 79 -7.66 -3.95 16.20
CA LEU A 79 -8.92 -4.30 16.86
C LEU A 79 -9.36 -3.18 17.82
N LYS A 80 -10.65 -2.87 17.81
CA LYS A 80 -11.24 -1.91 18.74
C LYS A 80 -11.81 -2.64 19.96
N VAL A 81 -11.26 -2.33 21.13
CA VAL A 81 -11.73 -2.87 22.41
C VAL A 81 -12.54 -1.80 23.13
N ASN A 82 -13.85 -2.01 23.22
CA ASN A 82 -14.73 -1.13 23.99
C ASN A 82 -14.75 -1.58 25.46
N GLY A 83 -14.25 -0.75 26.38
CA GLY A 83 -14.24 -1.03 27.82
C GLY A 83 -14.78 0.14 28.63
N ASN A 84 -15.79 -0.10 29.48
CA ASN A 84 -16.33 0.86 30.47
C ASN A 84 -16.49 2.33 30.00
N GLY A 85 -16.85 2.54 28.73
CA GLY A 85 -17.09 3.88 28.15
C GLY A 85 -15.91 4.47 27.35
N ASP A 86 -14.73 3.86 27.41
CA ASP A 86 -13.56 4.26 26.62
C ASP A 86 -13.36 3.30 25.44
N THR A 87 -13.01 3.88 24.29
CA THR A 87 -12.57 3.14 23.10
C THR A 87 -11.06 2.98 23.18
N ASN A 88 -10.59 1.74 23.28
CA ASN A 88 -9.18 1.38 23.16
C ASN A 88 -8.93 0.60 21.86
N TYR A 89 -7.67 0.52 21.48
CA TYR A 89 -7.17 -0.14 20.29
C TYR A 89 -6.06 -1.12 20.67
N THR A 90 -6.08 -2.30 20.07
CA THR A 90 -5.00 -3.29 20.16
C THR A 90 -4.69 -3.79 18.75
N TRP A 91 -3.62 -4.54 18.59
CA TRP A 91 -3.22 -5.08 17.30
C TRP A 91 -2.87 -6.55 17.41
N GLU A 92 -3.11 -7.26 16.32
CA GLU A 92 -2.68 -8.63 16.09
C GLU A 92 -2.05 -8.73 14.71
N LEU A 93 -1.09 -9.64 14.58
CA LEU A 93 -0.42 -9.98 13.34
C LEU A 93 -0.60 -11.48 13.11
N GLU A 94 -1.10 -11.82 11.94
CA GLU A 94 -1.35 -13.18 11.48
C GLU A 94 -0.19 -13.71 10.63
N ASP A 95 -0.06 -15.03 10.58
CA ASP A 95 0.83 -15.71 9.64
C ASP A 95 0.15 -15.87 8.27
N LYS A 96 0.86 -16.49 7.32
CA LYS A 96 0.36 -16.76 5.96
C LYS A 96 -0.92 -17.61 5.88
N ASN A 97 -1.25 -18.34 6.94
CA ASN A 97 -2.44 -19.18 7.01
C ASN A 97 -3.61 -18.47 7.70
N GLY A 98 -3.43 -17.22 8.13
CA GLY A 98 -4.42 -16.48 8.92
C GLY A 98 -4.45 -16.90 10.39
N GLU A 99 -3.42 -17.60 10.89
CA GLU A 99 -3.31 -17.90 12.32
C GLU A 99 -2.61 -16.74 13.03
N ARG A 100 -3.12 -16.32 14.19
CA ARG A 100 -2.47 -15.29 15.00
C ARG A 100 -1.02 -15.71 15.31
N LEU A 101 -0.08 -14.83 14.99
CA LEU A 101 1.36 -15.00 15.19
C LEU A 101 1.84 -14.17 16.38
N LEU A 102 1.56 -12.86 16.36
CA LEU A 102 1.91 -11.90 17.40
C LEU A 102 0.71 -11.05 17.78
N TYR A 103 0.66 -10.58 19.02
CA TYR A 103 -0.34 -9.61 19.45
C TYR A 103 0.21 -8.65 20.50
N SER A 104 -0.42 -7.48 20.60
CA SER A 104 -0.04 -6.44 21.55
C SER A 104 -0.26 -6.89 23.00
N ASN A 105 0.71 -6.59 23.88
CA ASN A 105 0.56 -6.77 25.32
C ASN A 105 -0.37 -5.70 25.94
N GLU A 106 -0.42 -4.50 25.36
CA GLU A 106 -1.16 -3.35 25.87
C GLU A 106 -2.30 -2.90 24.94
N GLN A 107 -3.21 -2.11 25.49
CA GLN A 107 -4.27 -1.43 24.75
C GLN A 107 -4.04 0.08 24.76
N PHE A 108 -4.33 0.74 23.66
CA PHE A 108 -4.04 2.16 23.44
C PHE A 108 -5.30 2.96 23.19
N GLN A 109 -5.38 4.19 23.69
CA GLN A 109 -6.53 5.06 23.42
C GLN A 109 -6.53 5.61 21.98
N ILE A 110 -5.39 5.56 21.29
CA ILE A 110 -5.19 6.14 19.96
C ILE A 110 -4.69 5.05 19.02
N GLU A 111 -5.38 4.86 17.90
CA GLU A 111 -5.07 3.87 16.85
C GLU A 111 -3.64 4.01 16.29
N TYR A 112 -3.19 5.25 16.08
CA TYR A 112 -1.82 5.53 15.63
C TYR A 112 -0.75 4.98 16.59
N VAL A 113 -0.99 5.04 17.90
CA VAL A 113 -0.04 4.52 18.89
C VAL A 113 0.02 3.00 18.80
N ALA A 114 -1.12 2.32 18.63
CA ALA A 114 -1.16 0.88 18.39
C ALA A 114 -0.35 0.48 17.15
N SER A 115 -0.54 1.19 16.04
CA SER A 115 0.21 0.97 14.80
C SER A 115 1.71 1.24 14.96
N SER A 116 2.09 2.28 15.71
CA SER A 116 3.49 2.58 15.99
C SER A 116 4.14 1.48 16.83
N THR A 117 3.45 0.97 17.87
CA THR A 117 3.96 -0.12 18.71
C THR A 117 4.16 -1.41 17.90
N LEU A 118 3.24 -1.72 16.98
CA LEU A 118 3.41 -2.82 16.02
C LEU A 118 4.69 -2.64 15.18
N TYR A 119 4.91 -1.44 14.63
CA TYR A 119 6.10 -1.18 13.82
C TYR A 119 7.39 -1.31 14.63
N THR A 120 7.38 -0.88 15.89
CA THR A 120 8.49 -1.10 16.81
C THR A 120 8.70 -2.59 17.07
N ALA A 121 7.62 -3.36 17.28
CA ALA A 121 7.72 -4.81 17.50
C ALA A 121 8.33 -5.53 16.29
N ILE A 122 7.86 -5.21 15.07
CA ILE A 122 8.43 -5.74 13.83
C ILE A 122 9.90 -5.33 13.71
N PHE A 123 10.22 -4.03 13.88
CA PHE A 123 11.59 -3.52 13.79
C PHE A 123 12.55 -4.20 14.75
N ASN A 124 12.15 -4.38 16.01
CA ASN A 124 12.97 -5.00 17.04
C ASN A 124 13.18 -6.48 16.75
N PHE A 125 12.17 -7.17 16.22
CA PHE A 125 12.26 -8.57 15.88
C PHE A 125 13.12 -8.83 14.65
N ILE A 126 12.94 -8.09 13.56
CA ILE A 126 13.70 -8.30 12.32
C ILE A 126 15.19 -7.99 12.46
N GLN A 127 15.58 -7.21 13.47
CA GLN A 127 17.00 -6.91 13.77
C GLN A 127 17.78 -8.09 14.34
N ILE A 128 17.08 -9.17 14.68
CA ILE A 128 17.69 -10.35 15.28
C ILE A 128 18.38 -11.15 14.17
N ASP A 129 19.62 -11.54 14.45
CA ASP A 129 20.42 -12.36 13.57
C ASP A 129 20.04 -13.84 13.77
N ALA A 130 19.70 -14.53 12.68
CA ALA A 130 19.31 -15.93 12.73
C ALA A 130 20.47 -16.83 13.17
N GLU A 131 21.71 -16.53 12.76
CA GLU A 131 22.90 -17.29 13.14
C GLU A 131 23.22 -17.09 14.63
N GLU A 132 23.02 -15.88 15.15
CA GLU A 132 23.16 -15.60 16.59
C GLU A 132 22.12 -16.38 17.40
N LEU A 133 20.87 -16.44 16.93
CA LEU A 133 19.83 -17.26 17.57
C LEU A 133 20.22 -18.74 17.58
N GLU A 134 20.63 -19.30 16.44
CA GLU A 134 20.99 -20.73 16.35
C GLU A 134 22.05 -21.13 17.38
N ASN A 135 23.11 -20.33 17.51
CA ASN A 135 24.19 -20.55 18.47
C ASN A 135 23.71 -20.46 19.93
N ILE A 136 22.80 -19.53 20.22
CA ILE A 136 22.26 -19.34 21.57
C ILE A 136 21.39 -20.53 21.99
N PHE A 137 20.56 -21.06 21.08
CA PHE A 137 19.70 -22.20 21.36
C PHE A 137 20.47 -23.52 21.57
N GLU A 138 21.78 -23.58 21.26
CA GLU A 138 22.64 -24.71 21.65
C GLU A 138 22.89 -24.78 23.17
N GLN A 139 22.65 -23.68 23.89
CA GLN A 139 22.81 -23.60 25.34
C GLN A 139 21.49 -23.75 26.09
N PRO A 140 21.49 -24.23 27.35
CA PRO A 140 20.27 -24.34 28.14
C PRO A 140 19.64 -22.96 28.38
N ILE A 141 18.39 -22.79 27.99
CA ILE A 141 17.66 -21.53 28.13
C ILE A 141 16.99 -21.42 29.50
N THR A 142 17.19 -20.29 30.17
CA THR A 142 16.52 -19.98 31.45
C THR A 142 15.23 -19.20 31.24
N ASN A 143 14.27 -19.34 32.17
CA ASN A 143 13.08 -18.48 32.17
C ASN A 143 13.47 -17.00 32.34
N ASP A 144 12.77 -16.10 31.64
CA ASP A 144 13.06 -14.67 31.56
C ASP A 144 14.41 -14.32 30.93
N GLN A 145 15.03 -15.26 30.18
CA GLN A 145 16.25 -14.99 29.44
C GLN A 145 15.98 -14.02 28.28
N LEU A 146 16.85 -13.02 28.16
CA LEU A 146 16.81 -12.03 27.09
C LEU A 146 17.75 -12.42 25.95
N LEU A 147 17.21 -12.50 24.73
CA LEU A 147 17.88 -12.81 23.48
C LEU A 147 17.66 -11.64 22.51
N GLY A 148 18.55 -10.66 22.54
CA GLY A 148 18.35 -9.40 21.82
C GLY A 148 17.05 -8.72 22.29
N TYR A 149 16.11 -8.50 21.37
CA TYR A 149 14.81 -7.92 21.70
C TYR A 149 13.71 -8.95 22.02
N ILE A 150 14.09 -10.22 22.17
CA ILE A 150 13.17 -11.28 22.59
C ILE A 150 13.41 -11.65 24.04
N LYS A 151 12.34 -11.84 24.80
CA LYS A 151 12.36 -12.42 26.14
C LYS A 151 11.64 -13.77 26.13
N ILE A 152 12.31 -14.82 26.59
CA ILE A 152 11.73 -16.15 26.65
C ILE A 152 10.98 -16.35 27.97
N LYS A 153 9.74 -16.82 27.87
CA LYS A 153 8.89 -17.16 29.00
C LYS A 153 8.66 -18.66 29.06
N LYS A 154 8.66 -19.19 30.27
CA LYS A 154 8.30 -20.57 30.58
C LYS A 154 7.12 -20.60 31.53
N ASN A 155 5.97 -21.02 31.02
CA ASN A 155 4.75 -21.20 31.79
C ASN A 155 4.53 -22.71 32.04
N GLY A 156 5.01 -23.20 33.18
CA GLY A 156 4.94 -24.62 33.51
C GLY A 156 5.81 -25.47 32.58
N THR A 157 5.17 -26.23 31.68
CA THR A 157 5.83 -27.09 30.69
C THR A 157 5.99 -26.42 29.33
N GLU A 158 5.28 -25.32 29.08
CA GLU A 158 5.27 -24.65 27.78
C GLU A 158 6.17 -23.42 27.77
N TYR A 159 6.69 -23.10 26.59
CA TYR A 159 7.51 -21.94 26.31
C TYR A 159 6.76 -20.99 25.37
N SER A 160 7.00 -19.69 25.53
CA SER A 160 6.58 -18.65 24.60
C SER A 160 7.66 -17.58 24.53
N PHE A 161 7.53 -16.66 23.59
CA PHE A 161 8.45 -15.54 23.48
C PHE A 161 7.69 -14.21 23.44
N GLU A 162 8.30 -13.21 24.05
CA GLU A 162 7.80 -11.85 24.18
C GLU A 162 8.79 -10.90 23.49
N ILE A 163 8.29 -9.87 22.81
CA ILE A 163 9.12 -8.84 22.19
C ILE A 163 9.14 -7.64 23.11
N ILE A 164 10.33 -7.11 23.38
CA ILE A 164 10.53 -5.95 24.23
C ILE A 164 10.76 -4.67 23.42
N ASP A 165 10.38 -3.52 24.00
CA ASP A 165 10.53 -2.20 23.39
C ASP A 165 12.01 -1.79 23.26
N ASN A 166 12.75 -1.91 24.36
CA ASN A 166 14.14 -1.53 24.41
C ASN A 166 14.90 -2.36 25.45
N LEU A 167 16.22 -2.46 25.28
CA LEU A 167 17.10 -3.30 26.09
C LEU A 167 17.32 -2.79 27.53
N GLU A 168 16.92 -1.54 27.83
CA GLU A 168 17.12 -0.94 29.15
C GLU A 168 15.92 -1.17 30.08
N GLU A 169 14.72 -0.84 29.62
CA GLU A 169 13.47 -0.98 30.39
C GLU A 169 12.85 -2.36 30.24
N THR A 170 13.11 -3.06 29.12
CA THR A 170 12.61 -4.42 28.83
C THR A 170 11.08 -4.57 28.88
N ASN A 171 10.35 -3.47 28.65
CA ASN A 171 8.89 -3.45 28.60
C ASN A 171 8.40 -4.31 27.44
N VAL A 172 7.43 -5.20 27.70
CA VAL A 172 6.89 -6.12 26.69
C VAL A 172 5.87 -5.39 25.82
N ILE A 173 6.12 -5.36 24.52
CA ILE A 173 5.25 -4.72 23.52
C ILE A 173 4.44 -5.72 22.71
N ALA A 174 4.95 -6.95 22.54
CA ALA A 174 4.25 -7.99 21.82
C ALA A 174 4.50 -9.38 22.42
N ILE A 175 3.57 -10.30 22.19
CA ILE A 175 3.61 -11.67 22.71
C ILE A 175 3.35 -12.66 21.57
N SER A 176 4.07 -13.79 21.57
CA SER A 176 3.81 -14.90 20.67
C SER A 176 2.47 -15.57 21.00
N ALA A 177 1.61 -15.73 20.00
CA ALA A 177 0.33 -16.42 20.18
C ALA A 177 0.49 -17.94 20.34
N LYS A 178 1.49 -18.52 19.67
CA LYS A 178 1.83 -19.95 19.80
C LYS A 178 2.67 -20.19 21.06
N THR A 179 2.38 -21.29 21.73
CA THR A 179 3.21 -21.86 22.81
C THR A 179 3.85 -23.15 22.34
N PHE A 180 5.01 -23.49 22.91
CA PHE A 180 5.87 -24.57 22.44
C PHE A 180 6.15 -25.54 23.58
N GLY A 181 6.15 -26.85 23.32
CA GLY A 181 6.31 -27.86 24.38
C GLY A 181 7.77 -28.04 24.82
N ASN A 182 8.73 -27.69 23.95
CA ASN A 182 10.15 -27.83 24.22
C ASN A 182 10.98 -26.69 23.57
N ILE A 183 12.26 -26.64 23.91
CA ILE A 183 13.19 -25.58 23.45
C ILE A 183 13.44 -25.66 21.93
N GLU A 184 13.44 -26.86 21.34
CA GLU A 184 13.65 -27.03 19.90
C GLU A 184 12.44 -26.49 19.12
N GLU A 185 11.22 -26.82 19.54
CA GLU A 185 9.99 -26.26 18.97
C GLU A 185 9.95 -24.73 19.12
N LEU A 186 10.41 -24.19 20.25
CA LEU A 186 10.53 -22.74 20.45
C LEU A 186 11.51 -22.13 19.46
N LYS A 187 12.69 -22.75 19.27
CA LYS A 187 13.69 -22.31 18.30
C LYS A 187 13.11 -22.26 16.89
N GLU A 188 12.51 -23.37 16.45
CA GLU A 188 11.86 -23.47 15.13
C GLU A 188 10.77 -22.41 14.98
N GLY A 189 9.97 -22.18 16.01
CA GLY A 189 8.92 -21.16 16.01
C GLY A 189 9.43 -19.73 15.91
N VAL A 190 10.50 -19.39 16.64
CA VAL A 190 11.14 -18.07 16.59
C VAL A 190 11.76 -17.83 15.22
N LEU A 191 12.51 -18.81 14.68
CA LEU A 191 13.12 -18.73 13.36
C LEU A 191 12.08 -18.62 12.25
N ALA A 192 11.00 -19.41 12.31
CA ALA A 192 9.90 -19.32 11.34
C ALA A 192 9.20 -17.96 11.39
N THR A 193 9.03 -17.38 12.59
CA THR A 193 8.49 -16.02 12.74
C THR A 193 9.43 -14.99 12.13
N LEU A 194 10.75 -15.17 12.31
CA LEU A 194 11.77 -14.25 11.81
C LEU A 194 11.85 -14.27 10.29
N ASP A 195 11.86 -15.47 9.71
CA ASP A 195 11.84 -15.69 8.27
C ASP A 195 10.57 -15.12 7.64
N TYR A 196 9.41 -15.35 8.26
CA TYR A 196 8.16 -14.76 7.81
C TYR A 196 8.24 -13.23 7.79
N LEU A 197 8.62 -12.59 8.90
CA LEU A 197 8.70 -11.12 8.98
C LEU A 197 9.76 -10.49 8.07
N LYS A 198 10.86 -11.19 7.79
CA LYS A 198 11.94 -10.70 6.91
C LYS A 198 11.64 -10.87 5.43
N TYR A 199 11.05 -11.99 5.04
CA TYR A 199 11.05 -12.44 3.64
C TYR A 199 9.65 -12.68 3.04
N GLU A 200 8.66 -13.08 3.84
CA GLU A 200 7.32 -13.42 3.34
C GLU A 200 6.28 -12.33 3.64
N PHE A 201 6.40 -11.64 4.78
CA PHE A 201 5.49 -10.60 5.21
C PHE A 201 5.56 -9.40 4.26
N SER A 202 4.46 -9.14 3.55
CA SER A 202 4.40 -8.06 2.57
C SER A 202 2.99 -7.48 2.46
N GLU A 203 2.80 -6.33 3.11
CA GLU A 203 1.65 -5.44 2.94
C GLU A 203 1.88 -4.42 1.80
N GLU A 204 2.84 -4.71 0.94
CA GLU A 204 3.36 -3.78 -0.04
C GLU A 204 2.98 -4.18 -1.44
N GLY A 205 2.64 -3.18 -2.24
CA GLY A 205 2.34 -3.34 -3.65
C GLY A 205 2.45 -2.02 -4.36
N ILE A 206 2.29 -2.08 -5.67
CA ILE A 206 2.29 -0.91 -6.53
C ILE A 206 1.26 -1.13 -7.63
N PHE A 207 0.38 -0.15 -7.83
CA PHE A 207 -0.51 -0.12 -8.99
C PHE A 207 -0.11 1.04 -9.88
N LEU A 208 0.01 0.78 -11.18
CA LEU A 208 0.23 1.80 -12.18
C LEU A 208 -0.96 1.81 -13.14
N VAL A 209 -1.67 2.93 -13.15
CA VAL A 209 -2.76 3.21 -14.07
C VAL A 209 -2.26 4.15 -15.15
N GLU A 210 -2.27 3.69 -16.39
CA GLU A 210 -2.01 4.53 -17.55
C GLU A 210 -3.29 5.31 -17.87
N ASN A 211 -3.30 6.62 -17.62
CA ASN A 211 -4.53 7.42 -17.72
C ASN A 211 -5.14 7.34 -19.13
N ILE A 212 -4.30 7.26 -20.17
CA ILE A 212 -4.74 7.11 -21.56
C ILE A 212 -5.67 5.90 -21.80
N LEU A 213 -5.58 4.84 -20.98
CA LEU A 213 -6.44 3.66 -21.09
C LEU A 213 -7.87 3.89 -20.60
N LEU A 214 -8.05 4.91 -19.73
CA LEU A 214 -9.34 5.37 -19.19
C LEU A 214 -10.08 6.29 -20.16
N LYS A 215 -9.44 6.72 -21.25
CA LYS A 215 -10.10 7.53 -22.26
C LYS A 215 -11.24 6.72 -22.90
N PRO A 216 -12.51 7.17 -22.83
CA PRO A 216 -13.63 6.43 -23.39
C PRO A 216 -13.44 6.11 -24.87
N SER A 217 -13.75 4.88 -25.26
CA SER A 217 -13.72 4.46 -26.66
C SER A 217 -14.99 4.92 -27.37
N LEU A 218 -14.85 5.71 -28.42
CA LEU A 218 -15.98 6.12 -29.27
C LEU A 218 -16.46 5.00 -30.21
N ASN A 219 -15.74 3.87 -30.29
CA ASN A 219 -16.11 2.74 -31.12
C ASN A 219 -17.36 2.06 -30.57
N GLY A 220 -18.49 2.21 -31.28
CA GLY A 220 -19.79 1.68 -30.89
C GLY A 220 -20.80 2.76 -30.49
N ILE A 221 -20.36 4.00 -30.26
CA ILE A 221 -21.27 5.14 -30.15
C ILE A 221 -21.83 5.38 -31.54
N LYS A 222 -23.11 5.08 -31.74
CA LYS A 222 -23.83 5.52 -32.93
C LYS A 222 -24.00 7.02 -32.84
N ILE A 223 -22.99 7.77 -33.30
CA ILE A 223 -23.17 9.18 -33.63
C ILE A 223 -24.27 9.20 -34.68
N ASN A 224 -25.43 9.74 -34.32
CA ASN A 224 -26.54 9.84 -35.25
C ASN A 224 -26.08 10.74 -36.41
N LYS A 225 -25.78 10.16 -37.58
CA LYS A 225 -25.34 10.92 -38.76
C LYS A 225 -26.37 11.95 -39.23
N ASN A 226 -27.62 11.85 -38.76
CA ASN A 226 -28.71 12.78 -39.04
C ASN A 226 -29.00 13.76 -37.88
N ALA A 227 -28.39 13.58 -36.71
CA ALA A 227 -28.34 14.63 -35.68
C ALA A 227 -27.04 15.39 -35.93
N GLY A 228 -27.13 16.69 -36.19
CA GLY A 228 -25.93 17.52 -36.26
C GLY A 228 -25.06 17.34 -35.01
N ILE A 229 -23.77 17.64 -35.14
CA ILE A 229 -22.92 17.99 -34.00
C ILE A 229 -23.71 19.06 -33.24
N GLY A 230 -23.93 18.86 -31.95
CA GLY A 230 -24.90 19.60 -31.11
C GLY A 230 -25.09 21.10 -31.40
N CYS A 231 -26.27 21.62 -31.09
CA CYS A 231 -26.50 23.06 -31.05
C CYS A 231 -26.00 23.65 -29.73
N MET A 232 -25.31 24.78 -29.80
CA MET A 232 -24.94 25.60 -28.64
C MET A 232 -25.79 26.88 -28.70
N ALA A 233 -26.61 27.12 -27.69
CA ALA A 233 -27.18 28.44 -27.46
C ALA A 233 -26.13 29.32 -26.75
N ILE A 234 -26.14 30.63 -27.02
CA ILE A 234 -25.29 31.59 -26.29
C ILE A 234 -25.59 31.44 -24.79
N GLU A 235 -24.56 31.31 -23.96
CA GLU A 235 -24.63 31.05 -22.50
C GLU A 235 -25.15 29.66 -22.07
N SER A 236 -25.10 28.65 -22.94
CA SER A 236 -25.48 27.27 -22.59
C SER A 236 -24.34 26.26 -22.81
N THR A 237 -24.33 25.16 -22.05
CA THR A 237 -23.43 24.02 -22.28
C THR A 237 -23.75 23.30 -23.59
N PHE A 238 -22.73 22.77 -24.26
CA PHE A 238 -22.86 22.11 -25.56
C PHE A 238 -23.64 20.79 -25.44
N ILE A 239 -24.80 20.68 -26.09
CA ILE A 239 -25.66 19.49 -26.01
C ILE A 239 -25.48 18.60 -27.24
N VAL A 240 -24.93 17.39 -27.07
CA VAL A 240 -24.83 16.40 -28.17
C VAL A 240 -26.13 15.62 -28.34
N GLY A 241 -26.90 15.96 -29.39
CA GLY A 241 -27.88 15.06 -30.03
C GLY A 241 -29.26 14.94 -29.37
N GLY A 242 -30.17 15.86 -29.68
CA GLY A 242 -31.62 15.65 -29.51
C GLY A 242 -32.25 15.06 -30.78
N GLY A 243 -32.54 13.76 -30.79
CA GLY A 243 -33.36 13.14 -31.84
C GLY A 243 -34.84 13.19 -31.49
N ASN A 244 -35.68 13.83 -32.32
CA ASN A 244 -37.12 13.68 -32.24
C ASN A 244 -37.50 12.21 -32.52
N GLY A 245 -37.73 11.43 -31.45
CA GLY A 245 -38.24 10.07 -31.55
C GLY A 245 -37.54 9.06 -30.64
N GLY A 246 -37.71 9.20 -29.32
CA GLY A 246 -37.78 8.09 -28.34
C GLY A 246 -36.64 7.05 -28.27
N ARG A 247 -35.52 7.23 -28.98
CA ARG A 247 -34.34 6.37 -28.84
C ARG A 247 -33.21 7.17 -28.19
N THR A 248 -33.13 7.04 -26.87
CA THR A 248 -31.96 7.39 -26.08
C THR A 248 -30.83 6.47 -26.51
N TYR A 249 -29.84 7.00 -27.24
CA TYR A 249 -28.55 6.33 -27.35
C TYR A 249 -27.83 6.48 -26.01
N PRO A 250 -26.96 5.55 -25.59
CA PRO A 250 -26.09 5.79 -24.46
C PRO A 250 -25.19 6.97 -24.82
N LEU A 251 -25.60 8.15 -24.38
CA LEU A 251 -24.75 9.33 -24.36
C LEU A 251 -23.74 9.03 -23.27
N ILE A 252 -22.47 8.93 -23.65
CA ILE A 252 -21.39 8.93 -22.68
C ILE A 252 -21.45 10.30 -22.01
N GLY A 253 -21.91 10.35 -20.76
CA GLY A 253 -22.00 11.59 -19.98
C GLY A 253 -20.63 12.12 -19.56
N GLU A 254 -20.61 13.30 -18.96
CA GLU A 254 -19.37 13.96 -18.50
C GLU A 254 -18.63 13.11 -17.45
N GLU A 255 -19.38 12.32 -16.66
CA GLU A 255 -18.89 11.39 -15.64
C GLU A 255 -17.98 10.27 -16.18
N ALA A 256 -18.01 10.01 -17.49
CA ALA A 256 -17.12 9.04 -18.12
C ALA A 256 -15.75 9.61 -18.47
N PHE A 257 -15.56 10.91 -18.29
CA PHE A 257 -14.28 11.57 -18.52
C PHE A 257 -13.59 11.88 -17.19
N MET A 258 -12.26 11.82 -17.19
CA MET A 258 -11.47 12.27 -16.05
C MET A 258 -11.57 13.79 -15.93
N HIS A 259 -11.68 14.27 -14.70
CA HIS A 259 -11.68 15.69 -14.42
C HIS A 259 -10.29 16.29 -14.71
N GLY A 260 -10.27 17.35 -15.51
CA GLY A 260 -9.03 18.08 -15.85
C GLY A 260 -8.66 19.18 -14.83
N CYS A 261 -9.51 19.40 -13.81
CA CYS A 261 -9.42 20.54 -12.90
C CYS A 261 -10.15 20.25 -11.58
N ASP A 262 -9.46 20.35 -10.45
CA ASP A 262 -10.05 20.24 -9.10
C ASP A 262 -10.18 21.64 -8.48
N GLY A 263 -11.35 22.28 -8.59
CA GLY A 263 -11.65 23.53 -7.87
C GLY A 263 -12.66 24.48 -8.51
N GLU A 264 -13.29 25.33 -7.69
CA GLU A 264 -14.30 26.33 -8.11
C GLU A 264 -13.72 27.50 -8.93
N ASN A 265 -12.39 27.68 -8.96
CA ASN A 265 -11.69 28.78 -9.65
C ASN A 265 -10.80 28.29 -10.81
N CYS A 266 -11.31 27.42 -11.68
CA CYS A 266 -10.61 27.00 -12.89
C CYS A 266 -10.88 27.97 -14.06
N GLU A 267 -10.33 29.19 -13.99
CA GLU A 267 -10.59 30.19 -15.03
C GLU A 267 -9.67 30.12 -16.26
N GLU A 268 -8.54 29.39 -16.29
CA GLU A 268 -7.60 29.57 -17.43
C GLU A 268 -6.90 28.33 -18.04
N ALA A 269 -7.01 27.10 -17.51
CA ALA A 269 -6.40 25.95 -18.20
C ALA A 269 -7.11 24.61 -17.95
N VAL A 270 -7.84 24.13 -18.97
CA VAL A 270 -8.27 22.73 -19.05
C VAL A 270 -7.02 21.88 -19.32
N PHE A 271 -6.48 21.24 -18.29
CA PHE A 271 -5.36 20.31 -18.45
C PHE A 271 -5.86 18.98 -19.00
N ASP A 272 -5.21 18.43 -20.02
CA ASP A 272 -5.47 17.07 -20.50
C ASP A 272 -5.06 16.05 -19.42
N PRO A 273 -6.01 15.33 -18.79
CA PRO A 273 -5.72 14.39 -17.72
C PRO A 273 -5.21 13.02 -18.24
N TYR A 274 -5.22 12.79 -19.55
CA TYR A 274 -4.93 11.50 -20.16
C TYR A 274 -3.52 11.40 -20.74
N SER A 275 -3.14 12.35 -21.58
CA SER A 275 -1.91 12.25 -22.37
C SER A 275 -0.67 12.33 -21.48
N TYR A 276 0.24 11.37 -21.66
CA TYR A 276 1.51 11.28 -20.94
C TYR A 276 1.37 11.39 -19.42
N ARG A 277 0.28 10.85 -18.87
CA ARG A 277 0.01 10.83 -17.43
C ARG A 277 -0.20 9.41 -16.95
N VAL A 278 0.40 9.11 -15.80
CA VAL A 278 0.19 7.87 -15.07
C VAL A 278 -0.21 8.20 -13.64
N THR A 279 -1.09 7.39 -13.07
CA THR A 279 -1.41 7.44 -11.65
C THR A 279 -0.82 6.21 -10.99
N ILE A 280 0.02 6.43 -9.97
CA ILE A 280 0.67 5.39 -9.20
C ILE A 280 0.05 5.37 -7.82
N VAL A 281 -0.47 4.21 -7.42
CA VAL A 281 -1.16 3.99 -6.15
C VAL A 281 -0.37 2.99 -5.32
N LEU A 282 -0.06 3.37 -4.08
CA LEU A 282 0.77 2.62 -3.13
C LEU A 282 0.07 2.55 -1.77
N PRO A 283 0.09 1.42 -1.04
CA PRO A 283 -0.50 1.30 0.31
C PRO A 283 0.31 2.11 1.35
N GLY A 284 -0.16 3.28 1.74
CA GLY A 284 0.59 4.22 2.59
C GLY A 284 0.78 3.79 4.05
N TYR A 285 0.08 2.74 4.49
CA TYR A 285 0.04 2.24 5.86
C TYR A 285 1.00 1.07 6.12
N SER A 286 1.71 0.54 5.13
CA SER A 286 2.66 -0.55 5.40
C SER A 286 3.82 -0.07 6.27
N TYR A 287 4.52 -1.00 6.94
CA TYR A 287 5.66 -0.66 7.81
C TYR A 287 6.66 0.28 7.13
N ARG A 288 7.17 -0.07 5.93
CA ARG A 288 8.15 0.78 5.20
C ARG A 288 7.50 1.97 4.53
N PHE A 289 6.30 1.81 3.97
CA PHE A 289 5.65 2.89 3.23
C PHE A 289 5.09 3.95 4.18
N SER A 290 4.97 3.67 5.47
CA SER A 290 4.66 4.68 6.47
C SER A 290 5.83 5.65 6.71
N ASP A 291 7.07 5.27 6.41
CA ASP A 291 8.27 6.06 6.69
C ASP A 291 8.47 7.19 5.67
N PRO A 292 8.54 8.47 6.09
CA PRO A 292 8.62 9.61 5.17
C PRO A 292 9.94 9.65 4.38
N ASP A 293 11.04 9.17 4.95
CA ASP A 293 12.33 9.10 4.24
C ASP A 293 12.27 8.08 3.10
N PHE A 294 11.68 6.92 3.37
CA PHE A 294 11.42 5.91 2.36
C PHE A 294 10.48 6.41 1.27
N ARG A 295 9.40 7.13 1.62
CA ARG A 295 8.52 7.73 0.61
C ARG A 295 9.25 8.68 -0.32
N ARG A 296 10.08 9.59 0.23
CA ARG A 296 10.89 10.52 -0.57
C ARG A 296 11.83 9.78 -1.51
N TYR A 297 12.49 8.74 -1.01
CA TYR A 297 13.32 7.87 -1.84
C TYR A 297 12.49 7.17 -2.93
N ALA A 298 11.34 6.60 -2.58
CA ALA A 298 10.49 5.86 -3.50
C ALA A 298 9.93 6.75 -4.61
N GLU A 299 9.46 7.95 -4.27
CA GLU A 299 9.00 8.94 -5.24
C GLU A 299 10.11 9.37 -6.19
N ALA A 300 11.34 9.54 -5.69
CA ALA A 300 12.49 9.85 -6.54
C ALA A 300 12.80 8.70 -7.50
N VAL A 301 12.81 7.45 -7.03
CA VAL A 301 13.01 6.26 -7.88
C VAL A 301 11.91 6.15 -8.95
N ILE A 302 10.65 6.33 -8.57
CA ILE A 302 9.52 6.32 -9.50
C ILE A 302 9.71 7.35 -10.61
N ARG A 303 10.05 8.59 -10.25
CA ARG A 303 10.25 9.69 -11.23
C ARG A 303 11.48 9.47 -12.10
N GLN A 304 12.53 8.82 -11.59
CA GLN A 304 13.73 8.49 -12.37
C GLN A 304 13.52 7.36 -13.36
N GLU A 305 12.66 6.39 -13.02
CA GLU A 305 12.35 5.25 -13.89
C GLU A 305 11.32 5.57 -14.97
N LEU A 306 10.47 6.57 -14.75
CA LEU A 306 9.54 7.05 -15.76
C LEU A 306 10.26 7.91 -16.82
N PRO A 307 9.84 7.82 -18.10
CA PRO A 307 10.34 8.73 -19.13
C PRO A 307 10.06 10.19 -18.78
N ALA A 308 10.98 11.10 -19.11
CA ALA A 308 10.88 12.53 -18.74
C ALA A 308 9.62 13.25 -19.24
N HIS A 309 8.99 12.74 -20.31
CA HIS A 309 7.76 13.32 -20.86
C HIS A 309 6.48 12.78 -20.19
N VAL A 310 6.59 11.75 -19.34
CA VAL A 310 5.47 11.15 -18.61
C VAL A 310 5.41 11.72 -17.19
N MET A 311 4.28 12.34 -16.84
CA MET A 311 4.01 12.85 -15.50
C MET A 311 3.35 11.78 -14.64
N ALA A 312 3.86 11.57 -13.42
CA ALA A 312 3.26 10.70 -12.42
C ALA A 312 2.49 11.48 -11.35
N LYS A 313 1.23 11.10 -11.13
CA LYS A 313 0.49 11.38 -9.89
C LYS A 313 0.73 10.21 -8.93
N ILE A 314 1.48 10.44 -7.84
CA ILE A 314 1.81 9.40 -6.85
C ILE A 314 0.88 9.57 -5.65
N CYS A 315 0.16 8.52 -5.29
CA CYS A 315 -0.80 8.50 -4.19
C CYS A 315 -0.42 7.41 -3.19
N TRP A 316 -0.12 7.79 -1.94
CA TRP A 316 0.00 6.84 -0.82
C TRP A 316 -1.35 6.75 -0.10
N VAL A 317 -2.06 5.65 -0.26
CA VAL A 317 -3.49 5.55 0.09
C VAL A 317 -3.76 4.37 1.01
N GLY A 318 -4.98 4.31 1.54
CA GLY A 318 -5.48 3.21 2.34
C GLY A 318 -5.09 3.30 3.80
N ASP A 319 -6.03 2.99 4.68
CA ASP A 319 -5.72 2.79 6.09
C ASP A 319 -5.66 1.28 6.39
N ARG A 320 -5.04 0.89 7.51
CA ARG A 320 -5.24 -0.47 8.02
C ARG A 320 -6.73 -0.66 8.25
N GLN A 321 -7.26 -1.85 7.94
CA GLN A 321 -8.65 -2.16 8.27
C GLN A 321 -8.82 -2.12 9.79
N SER A 322 -9.32 -1.00 10.27
CA SER A 322 -9.82 -0.79 11.63
C SER A 322 -11.28 -1.21 11.64
N GLU A 323 -11.78 -1.79 12.73
CA GLU A 323 -13.22 -2.06 12.90
C GLU A 323 -14.08 -0.78 12.82
N THR A 324 -13.46 0.40 12.75
CA THR A 324 -14.15 1.67 12.53
C THR A 324 -14.30 1.98 11.04
N GLU A 325 -15.49 2.45 10.66
CA GLU A 325 -15.85 3.00 9.33
C GLU A 325 -14.97 4.19 8.86
N ASN A 326 -13.94 4.56 9.62
CA ASN A 326 -12.98 5.61 9.32
C ASN A 326 -11.75 5.10 8.54
N ALA A 327 -11.48 3.79 8.55
CA ALA A 327 -10.56 3.22 7.58
C ALA A 327 -11.18 3.45 6.21
N LYS A 328 -10.74 4.52 5.54
CA LYS A 328 -11.26 4.86 4.22
C LYS A 328 -10.91 3.69 3.32
N ASN A 329 -11.90 2.87 2.99
CA ASN A 329 -11.84 1.73 2.06
C ASN A 329 -11.46 2.17 0.63
N ASN A 330 -10.79 3.30 0.45
CA ASN A 330 -10.50 3.90 -0.84
C ASN A 330 -9.47 3.08 -1.60
N LEU A 331 -8.56 2.37 -0.90
CA LEU A 331 -7.68 1.39 -1.54
C LEU A 331 -8.47 0.15 -2.00
N ASP A 332 -9.32 -0.41 -1.15
CA ASP A 332 -10.16 -1.56 -1.49
C ASP A 332 -11.16 -1.27 -2.63
N ASN A 333 -11.83 -0.11 -2.55
CA ASN A 333 -12.70 0.41 -3.60
C ASN A 333 -11.94 0.62 -4.92
N PHE A 334 -10.72 1.16 -4.84
CA PHE A 334 -9.84 1.29 -6.00
C PHE A 334 -9.44 -0.07 -6.57
N GLU A 335 -9.04 -1.03 -5.75
CA GLU A 335 -8.66 -2.38 -6.20
C GLU A 335 -9.84 -3.08 -6.87
N THR A 336 -11.01 -3.01 -6.26
CA THR A 336 -12.26 -3.59 -6.77
C THR A 336 -12.67 -2.98 -8.11
N SER A 337 -12.67 -1.65 -8.22
CA SER A 337 -12.99 -0.95 -9.47
C SER A 337 -11.92 -1.15 -10.54
N TYR A 338 -10.63 -1.17 -10.17
CA TYR A 338 -9.53 -1.39 -11.10
C TYR A 338 -9.52 -2.80 -11.66
N LYS A 339 -9.77 -3.82 -10.82
CA LYS A 339 -9.97 -5.21 -11.25
C LYS A 339 -11.10 -5.30 -12.27
N ARG A 340 -12.26 -4.73 -11.94
CA ARG A 340 -13.44 -4.72 -12.82
C ARG A 340 -13.16 -4.02 -14.15
N PHE A 341 -12.45 -2.89 -14.13
CA PHE A 341 -12.03 -2.18 -15.32
C PHE A 341 -11.12 -3.04 -16.21
N ILE A 342 -10.11 -3.71 -15.63
CA ILE A 342 -9.20 -4.57 -16.40
C ILE A 342 -9.95 -5.74 -17.04
N GLU A 343 -10.83 -6.41 -16.29
CA GLU A 343 -11.66 -7.50 -16.80
C GLU A 343 -12.56 -7.05 -17.97
N ASN A 344 -13.24 -5.90 -17.81
CA ASN A 344 -14.09 -5.34 -18.86
C ASN A 344 -13.28 -4.78 -20.05
N LYS A 345 -12.05 -4.33 -19.84
CA LYS A 345 -11.16 -3.89 -20.92
C LYS A 345 -10.73 -5.06 -21.80
N ALA A 346 -10.54 -6.23 -21.20
CA ALA A 346 -10.15 -7.45 -21.91
C ALA A 346 -11.32 -8.13 -22.62
N PHE A 347 -12.48 -8.24 -21.95
CA PHE A 347 -13.60 -9.09 -22.41
C PHE A 347 -14.98 -8.41 -22.38
N GLY A 348 -15.10 -7.20 -21.83
CA GLY A 348 -16.36 -6.52 -21.60
C GLY A 348 -17.00 -5.96 -22.88
N THR A 349 -18.30 -5.72 -22.82
CA THR A 349 -19.00 -4.92 -23.83
C THR A 349 -18.62 -3.44 -23.68
N SER A 350 -18.84 -2.63 -24.72
CA SER A 350 -18.59 -1.18 -24.62
C SER A 350 -19.36 -0.52 -23.46
N GLU A 351 -20.57 -1.00 -23.16
CA GLU A 351 -21.40 -0.53 -22.04
C GLU A 351 -20.73 -0.85 -20.70
N LYS A 352 -20.40 -2.12 -20.44
CA LYS A 352 -19.72 -2.55 -19.20
C LYS A 352 -18.35 -1.88 -19.01
N LEU A 353 -17.62 -1.69 -20.11
CA LEU A 353 -16.35 -0.97 -20.08
C LEU A 353 -16.56 0.49 -19.68
N THR A 354 -17.59 1.14 -20.18
CA THR A 354 -17.91 2.53 -19.80
C THR A 354 -18.28 2.62 -18.33
N GLU A 355 -19.17 1.75 -17.84
CA GLU A 355 -19.57 1.67 -16.44
C GLU A 355 -18.36 1.48 -15.51
N SER A 356 -17.53 0.47 -15.78
CA SER A 356 -16.32 0.22 -14.96
C SER A 356 -15.25 1.30 -15.09
N THR A 357 -15.21 2.05 -16.20
CA THR A 357 -14.32 3.21 -16.33
C THR A 357 -14.79 4.36 -15.43
N ILE A 358 -16.10 4.65 -15.40
CA ILE A 358 -16.68 5.67 -14.51
C ILE A 358 -16.43 5.31 -13.04
N GLU A 359 -16.64 4.04 -12.67
CA GLU A 359 -16.39 3.56 -11.31
C GLU A 359 -14.92 3.72 -10.91
N LEU A 360 -13.98 3.42 -11.81
CA LEU A 360 -12.55 3.57 -11.57
C LEU A 360 -12.14 5.04 -11.46
N ILE A 361 -12.62 5.91 -12.35
CA ILE A 361 -12.38 7.36 -12.26
C ILE A 361 -12.89 7.89 -10.91
N THR A 362 -14.13 7.56 -10.56
CA THR A 362 -14.73 7.93 -9.26
C THR A 362 -13.88 7.45 -8.09
N SER A 363 -13.36 6.21 -8.15
CA SER A 363 -12.51 5.66 -7.09
C SER A 363 -11.15 6.39 -7.03
N MET A 364 -10.58 6.75 -8.19
CA MET A 364 -9.34 7.50 -8.31
C MET A 364 -9.45 8.94 -7.77
N ASP A 365 -10.59 9.60 -8.00
CA ASP A 365 -10.84 10.96 -7.49
C ASP A 365 -11.02 10.98 -5.97
N ASN A 366 -11.53 9.88 -5.41
CA ASN A 366 -11.67 9.69 -3.97
C ASN A 366 -10.38 9.17 -3.29
N LEU A 367 -9.26 9.03 -4.01
CA LEU A 367 -7.99 8.66 -3.38
C LEU A 367 -7.44 9.83 -2.56
N TYR A 368 -7.29 9.63 -1.25
CA TYR A 368 -6.64 10.58 -0.36
C TYR A 368 -5.23 10.12 -0.03
N ASN A 369 -4.27 11.03 -0.16
CA ASN A 369 -2.90 10.77 0.25
C ASN A 369 -2.80 10.82 1.78
N ILE A 370 -2.27 9.76 2.39
CA ILE A 370 -2.18 9.63 3.84
C ILE A 370 -0.87 10.21 4.28
N TYR A 371 -0.92 11.19 5.17
CA TYR A 371 0.27 11.73 5.83
C TYR A 371 0.20 11.40 7.31
N ARG A 372 1.36 11.16 7.93
CA ARG A 372 1.41 10.95 9.38
C ARG A 372 0.85 12.20 10.09
N PRO A 373 0.12 12.01 11.21
CA PRO A 373 -0.31 13.14 12.03
C PRO A 373 0.94 13.86 12.53
N GLY A 374 1.10 15.13 12.15
CA GLY A 374 2.16 15.98 12.69
C GLY A 374 1.68 16.66 13.95
N ARG A 375 2.57 16.73 14.94
CA ARG A 375 2.34 17.60 16.09
C ARG A 375 2.80 19.01 15.74
N LEU A 376 1.87 19.96 15.71
CA LEU A 376 2.23 21.37 15.64
C LEU A 376 2.91 21.74 16.95
N LEU A 377 4.20 22.11 16.87
CA LEU A 377 4.95 22.60 18.00
C LEU A 377 4.73 24.12 18.12
N ASP A 378 4.52 24.59 19.34
CA ASP A 378 4.49 26.01 19.64
C ASP A 378 5.89 26.60 19.39
N CYS A 379 5.96 27.68 18.60
CA CYS A 379 7.21 28.35 18.22
C CYS A 379 7.99 28.90 19.43
N SER A 380 7.34 28.99 20.60
CA SER A 380 7.95 29.45 21.85
C SER A 380 8.60 28.34 22.69
N ALA A 381 8.42 27.06 22.32
CA ALA A 381 9.04 25.95 23.03
C ALA A 381 10.50 25.76 22.59
N GLU A 382 11.43 26.46 23.27
CA GLU A 382 12.87 26.21 23.19
C GLU A 382 13.23 24.87 23.88
N GLY A 383 12.72 23.76 23.37
CA GLY A 383 12.99 22.41 23.86
C GLY A 383 13.97 21.69 22.95
N ARG A 384 14.98 21.03 23.54
CA ARG A 384 15.88 20.04 22.89
C ARG A 384 15.10 18.76 22.50
N GLU A 385 13.99 18.90 21.80
CA GLU A 385 13.24 17.77 21.29
C GLU A 385 13.77 17.40 19.89
N THR A 386 13.97 16.10 19.72
CA THR A 386 14.47 15.46 18.50
C THR A 386 13.65 15.92 17.29
N LEU A 387 14.26 15.91 16.09
CA LEU A 387 13.62 16.32 14.84
C LEU A 387 12.47 15.40 14.39
N ASP A 388 12.14 14.38 15.18
CA ASP A 388 11.21 13.32 14.81
C ASP A 388 9.76 13.82 14.93
N GLY A 389 8.97 13.65 13.86
CA GLY A 389 7.57 14.12 13.80
C GLY A 389 7.33 15.60 13.45
N LYS A 390 8.36 16.37 13.06
CA LYS A 390 8.20 17.78 12.61
C LYS A 390 7.64 17.85 11.18
N ILE A 391 6.46 18.43 11.00
CA ILE A 391 5.94 18.81 9.67
C ILE A 391 6.47 20.20 9.31
N ILE A 392 7.30 20.28 8.27
CA ILE A 392 7.72 21.54 7.66
C ILE A 392 6.71 21.92 6.57
N LEU A 393 5.86 22.90 6.86
CA LEU A 393 4.91 23.44 5.88
C LEU A 393 5.69 24.15 4.75
N GLY A 394 5.30 23.91 3.50
CA GLY A 394 5.89 24.57 2.31
C GLY A 394 6.95 23.77 1.55
N GLN A 395 7.16 22.48 1.83
CA GLN A 395 8.05 21.59 1.06
C GLN A 395 7.40 20.94 -0.18
N SER A 396 6.35 21.56 -0.74
CA SER A 396 5.80 21.16 -2.03
C SER A 396 6.80 21.53 -3.14
N ASN A 397 7.80 20.68 -3.37
CA ASN A 397 8.60 20.75 -4.58
C ASN A 397 7.73 20.23 -5.74
N LEU A 398 7.23 21.15 -6.56
CA LEU A 398 6.64 20.85 -7.86
C LEU A 398 7.63 20.13 -8.77
#